data_AF-A0A3M6WBI6-F1
#
_entry.id   AF-A0A3M6WBI6-F1
#
_cell.length_a   1.000
_cell.length_b   1.000
_cell.length_c   1.000
_cell.angle_alpha   90.00
_cell.angle_beta   90.00
_cell.angle_gamma   90.00
#
_symmetry.space_group_name_H-M   'P 1'
#
loop_
_entity.id
_entity.type
_entity.pdbx_description
1 polymer ?
#
loop_
_entity_poly.entity_id
_entity_poly.type
_entity_poly.pdbx_seq_one_letter_code
_entity_poly.pdbx_strand_id
1 'polypeptide(L)'
;MIALKKTASVTATVAPTASVSPVPTVVPSLPEYQAASETGNRTLWYVKSDCDGDVKASSSFHCSDGAPKGNKLELCRWKKLDQEALSILAKAIIFELRANFDYRVVFVVMLVASVVFSGMSWSVPMSKRLYHVITTLITITAALSYFAMASGHGASYHHVVERESHQHVPDTTHDIYREVYYARYIDWSITTPLLLLDLCLLAGMNGGSILIAIVADLIMILTGLFAAYGAEGTPQKWGWYAIACIAYLVVIWQLAYHGRGMAMNKGGKVGNFFAAIGGFTLIIWTVYPIIWGIADGSRNMNPDEEIIAYAILDILAKPIFGAWLLFTHQSMPESNVELGGFWSQGLSGEGQIRVGDDDEGA
;
A
#
# COMPACT_ATOMS: atom_id res chain seq x y z
N MET A 1 -14.30 36.85 93.76
CA MET A 1 -13.20 36.62 92.80
C MET A 1 -12.86 35.14 92.80
N ILE A 2 -12.47 34.62 91.63
CA ILE A 2 -12.18 33.23 91.25
C ILE A 2 -13.42 32.50 90.68
N ALA A 3 -13.37 32.37 89.36
CA ALA A 3 -14.37 31.88 88.45
C ALA A 3 -14.31 30.35 88.32
N LEU A 4 -15.47 29.69 88.35
CA LEU A 4 -15.63 28.30 87.93
C LEU A 4 -16.16 28.29 86.50
N LYS A 5 -15.27 27.97 85.56
CA LYS A 5 -15.55 27.83 84.13
C LYS A 5 -16.36 26.54 83.94
N LYS A 6 -17.64 26.65 83.58
CA LYS A 6 -18.49 25.50 83.22
C LYS A 6 -18.01 24.92 81.89
N THR A 7 -17.52 23.69 81.91
CA THR A 7 -17.18 22.92 80.70
C THR A 7 -18.48 22.48 80.01
N ALA A 8 -18.71 22.94 78.79
CA ALA A 8 -19.83 22.48 77.98
C ALA A 8 -19.50 21.10 77.38
N SER A 9 -20.38 20.12 77.59
CA SER A 9 -20.34 18.81 76.93
C SER A 9 -20.72 18.98 75.46
N VAL A 10 -19.76 18.81 74.55
CA VAL A 10 -20.03 18.73 73.11
C VAL A 10 -20.63 17.34 72.83
N THR A 11 -21.91 17.30 72.48
CA THR A 11 -22.55 16.10 71.95
C THR A 11 -22.10 15.94 70.50
N ALA A 12 -21.30 14.92 70.21
CA ALA A 12 -20.91 14.60 68.85
C ALA A 12 -22.10 13.99 68.10
N THR A 13 -22.65 14.73 67.15
CA THR A 13 -23.61 14.21 66.18
C THR A 13 -22.87 13.28 65.23
N VAL A 14 -23.10 11.98 65.34
CA VAL A 14 -22.59 10.97 64.39
C VAL A 14 -23.36 11.16 63.08
N ALA A 15 -22.69 11.68 62.06
CA ALA A 15 -23.22 11.71 60.70
C ALA A 15 -23.34 10.25 60.17
N PRO A 16 -24.42 9.91 59.45
CA PRO A 16 -24.55 8.58 58.87
C PRO A 16 -23.44 8.36 57.84
N THR A 17 -22.78 7.21 57.94
CA THR A 17 -21.75 6.72 57.02
C THR A 17 -22.22 6.84 55.58
N ALA A 18 -21.43 7.55 54.76
CA ALA A 18 -21.65 7.68 53.32
C ALA A 18 -21.87 6.30 52.70
N SER A 19 -22.99 6.14 52.01
CA SER A 19 -23.25 5.06 51.06
C SER A 19 -22.02 4.93 50.16
N VAL A 20 -21.34 3.78 50.24
CA VAL A 20 -20.23 3.44 49.34
C VAL A 20 -20.78 3.52 47.91
N SER A 21 -20.39 4.55 47.16
CA SER A 21 -20.71 4.65 45.74
C SER A 21 -20.21 3.38 45.05
N PRO A 22 -21.01 2.76 44.15
CA PRO A 22 -20.54 1.60 43.39
C PRO A 22 -19.22 1.96 42.72
N VAL A 23 -18.17 1.18 42.98
CA VAL A 23 -16.93 1.26 42.20
C VAL A 23 -17.33 1.08 40.74
N PRO A 24 -17.02 2.02 39.83
CA PRO A 24 -17.27 1.83 38.42
C PRO A 24 -16.42 0.64 37.99
N THR A 25 -17.07 -0.52 37.87
CA THR A 25 -16.45 -1.69 37.27
C THR A 25 -16.40 -1.36 35.79
N VAL A 26 -15.32 -0.71 35.37
CA VAL A 26 -14.98 -0.61 33.95
C VAL A 26 -14.64 -2.04 33.54
N VAL A 27 -15.64 -2.77 33.05
CA VAL A 27 -15.42 -4.04 32.37
C VAL A 27 -14.55 -3.68 31.16
N PRO A 28 -13.31 -4.18 31.05
CA PRO A 28 -12.49 -3.93 29.86
C PRO A 28 -13.29 -4.40 28.65
N SER A 29 -13.54 -3.51 27.69
CA SER A 29 -14.17 -3.93 26.44
C SER A 29 -13.26 -4.96 25.77
N LEU A 30 -13.83 -6.05 25.26
CA LEU A 30 -13.06 -7.06 24.53
C LEU A 30 -12.38 -6.38 23.32
N PRO A 31 -11.14 -6.79 22.96
CA PRO A 31 -10.46 -6.23 21.81
C PRO A 31 -11.25 -6.51 20.52
N GLU A 32 -11.41 -5.49 19.68
CA GLU A 32 -12.03 -5.60 18.37
C GLU A 32 -10.97 -6.04 17.34
N TYR A 33 -11.21 -7.17 16.66
CA TYR A 33 -10.35 -7.64 15.59
C TYR A 33 -10.97 -7.27 14.24
N GLN A 34 -10.29 -6.40 13.50
CA GLN A 34 -10.63 -6.03 12.13
C GLN A 34 -9.77 -6.88 11.17
N ALA A 35 -10.26 -8.08 10.86
CA ALA A 35 -9.69 -8.98 9.88
C ALA A 35 -10.53 -8.98 8.59
N ALA A 36 -9.93 -9.41 7.47
CA ALA A 36 -10.69 -9.63 6.24
C ALA A 36 -11.78 -10.69 6.45
N SER A 37 -13.00 -10.41 5.95
CA SER A 37 -14.15 -11.29 6.14
C SER A 37 -14.05 -12.55 5.26
N GLU A 38 -14.98 -13.48 5.42
CA GLU A 38 -15.11 -14.65 4.55
C GLU A 38 -15.26 -14.26 3.06
N THR A 39 -15.70 -13.04 2.75
CA THR A 39 -15.78 -12.46 1.40
C THR A 39 -14.38 -12.16 0.81
N GLY A 40 -13.43 -11.76 1.65
CA GLY A 40 -12.02 -11.64 1.27
C GLY A 40 -11.31 -12.99 1.14
N ASN A 41 -11.87 -14.06 1.73
CA ASN A 41 -11.26 -15.39 1.87
C ASN A 41 -11.92 -16.55 1.09
N ARG A 42 -13.13 -16.37 0.53
CA ARG A 42 -13.86 -17.39 -0.23
C ARG A 42 -14.60 -16.81 -1.43
N THR A 43 -14.30 -17.36 -2.61
CA THR A 43 -15.35 -18.02 -3.40
C THR A 43 -15.40 -19.48 -2.97
N LEU A 44 -16.51 -19.95 -2.41
CA LEU A 44 -16.71 -21.39 -2.22
C LEU A 44 -17.97 -21.86 -2.95
N TRP A 45 -17.78 -22.98 -3.66
CA TRP A 45 -18.81 -23.94 -3.97
C TRP A 45 -19.58 -24.32 -2.69
N TYR A 46 -20.66 -23.61 -2.38
CA TYR A 46 -21.83 -24.17 -1.69
C TYR A 46 -22.99 -23.18 -1.75
N VAL A 47 -24.07 -23.56 -2.43
CA VAL A 47 -25.37 -22.89 -2.31
C VAL A 47 -25.92 -23.24 -0.93
N LYS A 48 -26.02 -22.24 -0.04
CA LYS A 48 -26.93 -22.32 1.10
C LYS A 48 -27.84 -21.11 1.10
N SER A 49 -29.08 -21.37 0.72
CA SER A 49 -30.27 -20.60 1.08
C SER A 49 -30.31 -20.44 2.59
N ASP A 50 -30.44 -19.21 3.09
CA ASP A 50 -31.31 -18.92 4.23
C ASP A 50 -31.79 -17.46 4.18
N CYS A 51 -33.08 -17.32 4.46
CA CYS A 51 -33.88 -16.10 4.50
C CYS A 51 -33.74 -15.35 5.83
N ASP A 52 -34.28 -14.12 5.82
CA ASP A 52 -34.72 -13.27 6.93
C ASP A 52 -33.71 -12.35 7.62
N GLY A 53 -34.08 -11.05 7.67
CA GLY A 53 -33.60 -10.10 8.67
C GLY A 53 -33.51 -8.64 8.20
N ASP A 54 -34.59 -7.88 8.35
CA ASP A 54 -34.71 -6.42 8.12
C ASP A 54 -33.61 -5.57 8.79
N VAL A 55 -33.10 -4.56 8.06
CA VAL A 55 -32.32 -3.44 8.65
C VAL A 55 -33.03 -2.12 8.37
N LYS A 56 -33.61 -1.51 9.42
CA LYS A 56 -34.06 -0.11 9.42
C LYS A 56 -32.89 0.81 9.76
N ALA A 57 -32.50 1.66 8.83
CA ALA A 57 -31.60 2.78 9.09
C ALA A 57 -32.39 3.96 9.68
N SER A 58 -32.01 4.42 10.88
CA SER A 58 -32.48 5.66 11.49
C SER A 58 -31.28 6.55 11.78
N SER A 59 -31.09 7.60 11.00
CA SER A 59 -30.15 8.68 11.32
C SER A 59 -30.93 9.93 11.68
N SER A 60 -30.71 10.43 12.90
CA SER A 60 -31.18 11.74 13.35
C SER A 60 -30.12 12.30 14.28
N PHE A 61 -29.42 13.34 13.84
CA PHE A 61 -28.62 14.18 14.73
C PHE A 61 -28.94 15.65 14.48
N HIS A 62 -29.45 16.28 15.54
CA HIS A 62 -29.65 17.72 15.69
C HIS A 62 -28.31 18.38 16.02
N CYS A 63 -27.97 19.48 15.34
CA CYS A 63 -26.92 20.41 15.77
C CYS A 63 -27.56 21.53 16.62
N SER A 64 -27.05 21.75 17.83
CA SER A 64 -27.43 22.87 18.69
C SER A 64 -26.50 24.07 18.45
N ASP A 65 -27.09 25.26 18.40
CA ASP A 65 -26.47 26.54 18.06
C ASP A 65 -25.54 27.11 19.15
N GLY A 66 -24.43 27.72 18.73
CA GLY A 66 -23.78 28.82 19.48
C GLY A 66 -22.25 28.91 19.47
N ALA A 67 -21.64 29.55 18.46
CA ALA A 67 -20.34 30.28 18.55
C ALA A 67 -19.97 31.00 17.21
N PRO A 68 -19.20 32.11 17.23
CA PRO A 68 -19.17 33.09 16.14
C PRO A 68 -18.30 32.71 14.93
N LYS A 69 -18.72 33.24 13.77
CA LYS A 69 -18.25 32.94 12.41
C LYS A 69 -16.98 33.72 12.05
N GLY A 70 -16.01 33.02 11.43
CA GLY A 70 -14.93 33.64 10.67
C GLY A 70 -13.78 32.68 10.33
N ASN A 71 -13.75 32.18 9.10
CA ASN A 71 -12.60 31.57 8.40
C ASN A 71 -12.01 30.21 8.85
N LYS A 72 -12.47 29.55 9.91
CA LYS A 72 -12.07 28.15 10.19
C LYS A 72 -13.02 27.08 9.65
N LEU A 73 -14.31 27.42 9.53
CA LEU A 73 -15.35 26.51 9.04
C LEU A 73 -15.23 26.23 7.54
N GLU A 74 -14.88 27.22 6.73
CA GLU A 74 -14.70 27.01 5.29
C GLU A 74 -13.48 26.16 4.99
N LEU A 75 -12.32 26.41 5.60
CA LEU A 75 -11.13 25.56 5.41
C LEU A 75 -11.35 24.10 5.85
N CYS A 76 -12.08 23.87 6.95
CA CYS A 76 -12.44 22.51 7.36
C CYS A 76 -13.46 21.87 6.41
N ARG A 77 -14.41 22.66 5.89
CA ARG A 77 -15.41 22.21 4.92
C ARG A 77 -14.76 21.84 3.58
N TRP A 78 -13.79 22.60 3.09
CA TRP A 78 -12.99 22.26 1.90
C TRP A 78 -12.12 21.01 2.14
N LYS A 79 -11.44 20.90 3.29
CA LYS A 79 -10.69 19.68 3.66
C LYS A 79 -11.58 18.43 3.74
N LYS A 80 -12.80 18.59 4.26
CA LYS A 80 -13.77 17.50 4.39
C LYS A 80 -14.41 17.14 3.04
N LEU A 81 -14.68 18.14 2.17
CA LEU A 81 -15.18 17.91 0.81
C LEU A 81 -14.17 17.20 -0.09
N ASP A 82 -12.88 17.55 0.00
CA ASP A 82 -11.83 16.89 -0.78
C ASP A 82 -11.62 15.44 -0.33
N GLN A 83 -11.65 15.18 0.98
CA GLN A 83 -11.59 13.83 1.54
C GLN A 83 -12.83 13.00 1.19
N GLU A 84 -14.03 13.57 1.33
CA GLU A 84 -15.27 12.86 0.99
C GLU A 84 -15.34 12.56 -0.50
N ALA A 85 -14.98 13.49 -1.38
CA ALA A 85 -14.98 13.27 -2.83
C ALA A 85 -13.98 12.19 -3.26
N LEU A 86 -12.75 12.22 -2.73
CA LEU A 86 -11.76 11.16 -2.97
C LEU A 86 -12.24 9.81 -2.41
N SER A 87 -12.88 9.81 -1.23
CA SER A 87 -13.44 8.60 -0.64
C SER A 87 -14.62 8.04 -1.46
N ILE A 88 -15.45 8.91 -2.03
CA ILE A 88 -16.60 8.52 -2.85
C ILE A 88 -16.13 7.95 -4.19
N LEU A 89 -15.12 8.55 -4.82
CA LEU A 89 -14.53 8.02 -6.05
C LEU A 89 -13.86 6.66 -5.80
N ALA A 90 -13.09 6.53 -4.71
CA ALA A 90 -12.51 5.25 -4.32
C ALA A 90 -13.58 4.19 -4.05
N LYS A 91 -14.60 4.53 -3.25
CA LYS A 91 -15.72 3.64 -2.93
C LYS A 91 -16.56 3.27 -4.16
N ALA A 92 -16.76 4.18 -5.11
CA ALA A 92 -17.49 3.91 -6.35
C ALA A 92 -16.76 2.92 -7.26
N ILE A 93 -15.42 3.04 -7.37
CA ILE A 93 -14.60 2.07 -8.12
C ILE A 93 -14.61 0.69 -7.45
N ILE A 94 -14.58 0.66 -6.11
CA ILE A 94 -14.54 -0.57 -5.31
C ILE A 94 -15.90 -1.29 -5.28
N PHE A 95 -17.01 -0.55 -5.18
CA PHE A 95 -18.37 -1.11 -5.08
C PHE A 95 -18.77 -1.91 -6.34
N GLU A 96 -18.37 -1.44 -7.53
CA GLU A 96 -18.71 -2.10 -8.80
C GLU A 96 -17.95 -3.44 -9.02
N LEU A 97 -16.85 -3.69 -8.28
CA LEU A 97 -15.94 -4.84 -8.48
C LEU A 97 -16.00 -5.89 -7.36
N ARG A 98 -16.90 -5.69 -6.40
CA ARG A 98 -17.03 -6.45 -5.12
C ARG A 98 -17.36 -7.94 -5.29
N ALA A 99 -17.80 -8.39 -6.47
CA ALA A 99 -18.37 -9.73 -6.64
C ALA A 99 -17.37 -10.85 -7.03
N ASN A 100 -16.14 -10.54 -7.46
CA ASN A 100 -15.26 -11.56 -8.08
C ASN A 100 -13.75 -11.48 -7.74
N PHE A 101 -13.30 -10.55 -6.90
CA PHE A 101 -11.86 -10.34 -6.66
C PHE A 101 -11.43 -10.85 -5.27
N ASP A 102 -10.81 -12.03 -5.26
CA ASP A 102 -10.15 -12.67 -4.12
C ASP A 102 -8.62 -12.73 -4.40
N TYR A 103 -7.77 -12.71 -3.38
CA TYR A 103 -6.31 -12.92 -3.50
C TYR A 103 -5.95 -14.16 -4.34
N ARG A 104 -6.80 -15.20 -4.34
CA ARG A 104 -6.61 -16.42 -5.13
C ARG A 104 -6.75 -16.15 -6.62
N VAL A 105 -7.70 -15.30 -6.99
CA VAL A 105 -7.93 -14.90 -8.38
C VAL A 105 -6.72 -14.11 -8.87
N VAL A 106 -6.25 -13.15 -8.07
CA VAL A 106 -5.07 -12.35 -8.42
C VAL A 106 -3.83 -13.22 -8.52
N PHE A 107 -3.63 -14.16 -7.58
CA PHE A 107 -2.54 -15.14 -7.66
C PHE A 107 -2.55 -15.91 -9.00
N VAL A 108 -3.69 -16.44 -9.40
CA VAL A 108 -3.82 -17.16 -10.68
C VAL A 108 -3.53 -16.25 -11.87
N VAL A 109 -4.04 -15.02 -11.86
CA VAL A 109 -3.78 -14.05 -12.94
C VAL A 109 -2.28 -13.73 -13.04
N MET A 110 -1.61 -13.47 -11.91
CA MET A 110 -0.17 -13.20 -11.87
C MET A 110 0.64 -14.40 -12.35
N LEU A 111 0.28 -15.61 -11.89
CA LEU A 111 0.95 -16.85 -12.28
C LEU A 111 0.82 -17.12 -13.79
N VAL A 112 -0.39 -16.95 -14.34
CA VAL A 112 -0.64 -17.10 -15.78
C VAL A 112 0.18 -16.08 -16.56
N ALA A 113 0.19 -14.82 -16.12
CA ALA A 113 1.01 -13.78 -16.75
C ALA A 113 2.51 -14.14 -16.72
N SER A 114 3.03 -14.65 -15.61
CA SER A 114 4.42 -15.13 -15.53
C SER A 114 4.73 -16.25 -16.52
N VAL A 115 3.84 -17.23 -16.65
CA VAL A 115 4.01 -18.34 -17.62
C VAL A 115 3.99 -17.80 -19.05
N VAL A 116 3.06 -16.90 -19.38
CA VAL A 116 2.96 -16.28 -20.71
C VAL A 116 4.22 -15.47 -21.03
N PHE A 117 4.67 -14.59 -20.13
CA PHE A 117 5.86 -13.76 -20.36
C PHE A 117 7.14 -14.59 -20.44
N SER A 118 7.25 -15.64 -19.63
CA SER A 118 8.34 -16.63 -19.71
C SER A 118 8.34 -17.33 -21.06
N GLY A 119 7.18 -17.80 -21.52
CA GLY A 119 7.02 -18.45 -22.82
C GLY A 119 7.36 -17.52 -23.99
N MET A 120 6.92 -16.26 -23.94
CA MET A 120 7.30 -15.23 -24.92
C MET A 120 8.83 -15.03 -24.96
N SER A 121 9.48 -15.02 -23.80
CA SER A 121 10.93 -14.82 -23.70
C SER A 121 11.73 -15.87 -24.48
N TRP A 122 11.24 -17.12 -24.58
CA TRP A 122 11.96 -18.20 -25.26
C TRP A 122 12.15 -17.97 -26.76
N SER A 123 11.32 -17.13 -27.36
CA SER A 123 11.40 -16.77 -28.79
C SER A 123 12.44 -15.68 -29.12
N VAL A 124 12.96 -15.00 -28.09
CA VAL A 124 13.88 -13.84 -28.24
C VAL A 124 15.32 -14.32 -27.96
N PRO A 125 16.41 -13.77 -28.50
CA PRO A 125 17.78 -14.14 -28.06
C PRO A 125 18.14 -13.53 -26.70
N MET A 126 19.03 -14.18 -25.91
CA MET A 126 19.37 -13.75 -24.53
C MET A 126 19.78 -12.27 -24.43
N SER A 127 20.53 -11.77 -25.41
CA SER A 127 20.98 -10.36 -25.46
C SER A 127 19.84 -9.34 -25.53
N LYS A 128 18.62 -9.74 -25.94
CA LYS A 128 17.44 -8.86 -26.09
C LYS A 128 16.30 -9.21 -25.14
N ARG A 129 16.49 -10.20 -24.27
CA ARG A 129 15.44 -10.70 -23.34
C ARG A 129 15.22 -9.84 -22.10
N LEU A 130 16.00 -8.77 -21.89
CA LEU A 130 16.02 -8.07 -20.61
C LEU A 130 14.63 -7.62 -20.12
N TYR A 131 13.83 -6.97 -20.97
CA TYR A 131 12.45 -6.60 -20.62
C TYR A 131 11.59 -7.81 -20.25
N HIS A 132 11.72 -8.92 -21.00
CA HIS A 132 10.97 -10.15 -20.70
C HIS A 132 11.36 -10.74 -19.35
N VAL A 133 12.66 -10.73 -19.01
CA VAL A 133 13.16 -11.22 -17.72
C VAL A 133 12.64 -10.35 -16.58
N ILE A 134 12.78 -9.03 -16.68
CA ILE A 134 12.33 -8.07 -15.65
C ILE A 134 10.82 -8.19 -15.44
N THR A 135 10.03 -8.10 -16.51
CA THR A 135 8.56 -8.20 -16.44
C THR A 135 8.08 -9.57 -15.91
N THR A 136 8.79 -10.65 -16.22
CA THR A 136 8.51 -11.98 -15.65
C THR A 136 8.79 -11.99 -14.14
N LEU A 137 9.92 -11.44 -13.69
CA LEU A 137 10.24 -11.34 -12.26
C LEU A 137 9.21 -10.50 -11.49
N ILE A 138 8.67 -9.44 -12.10
CA ILE A 138 7.59 -8.63 -11.52
C ILE A 138 6.37 -9.51 -11.22
N THR A 139 5.89 -10.26 -12.21
CA THR A 139 4.68 -11.09 -12.05
C THR A 139 4.92 -12.31 -11.15
N ILE A 140 6.12 -12.91 -11.16
CA ILE A 140 6.45 -14.02 -10.25
C ILE A 140 6.46 -13.53 -8.80
N THR A 141 7.08 -12.39 -8.53
CA THR A 141 7.14 -11.81 -7.18
C THR A 141 5.75 -11.49 -6.67
N ALA A 142 4.90 -10.89 -7.52
CA ALA A 142 3.51 -10.62 -7.18
C ALA A 142 2.73 -11.92 -6.93
N ALA A 143 2.89 -12.95 -7.76
CA ALA A 143 2.26 -14.25 -7.53
C ALA A 143 2.65 -14.84 -6.16
N LEU A 144 3.94 -14.79 -5.79
CA LEU A 144 4.39 -15.27 -4.48
C LEU A 144 3.81 -14.46 -3.32
N SER A 145 3.71 -13.15 -3.45
CA SER A 145 3.10 -12.29 -2.43
C SER A 145 1.60 -12.56 -2.26
N TYR A 146 0.85 -12.65 -3.36
CA TYR A 146 -0.57 -13.01 -3.33
C TYR A 146 -0.80 -14.41 -2.76
N PHE A 147 0.09 -15.37 -3.04
CA PHE A 147 0.06 -16.69 -2.41
C PHE A 147 0.34 -16.63 -0.90
N ALA A 148 1.27 -15.79 -0.46
CA ALA A 148 1.56 -15.61 0.97
C ALA A 148 0.38 -14.98 1.72
N MET A 149 -0.26 -13.96 1.14
CA MET A 149 -1.49 -13.37 1.67
C MET A 149 -2.63 -14.37 1.69
N ALA A 150 -2.77 -15.17 0.62
CA ALA A 150 -3.77 -16.23 0.51
C ALA A 150 -3.66 -17.31 1.58
N SER A 151 -2.41 -17.60 1.97
CA SER A 151 -2.08 -18.61 2.96
C SER A 151 -2.15 -18.07 4.40
N GLY A 152 -2.43 -16.78 4.59
CA GLY A 152 -2.40 -16.10 5.89
C GLY A 152 -0.98 -15.84 6.44
N HIS A 153 0.07 -16.10 5.64
CA HIS A 153 1.47 -15.87 6.04
C HIS A 153 1.97 -14.45 5.73
N GLY A 154 1.16 -13.64 5.03
CA GLY A 154 1.53 -12.30 4.56
C GLY A 154 0.89 -11.15 5.33
N ALA A 155 0.30 -11.43 6.49
CA ALA A 155 -0.47 -10.47 7.27
C ALA A 155 -0.08 -10.52 8.76
N SER A 156 -0.21 -9.38 9.43
CA SER A 156 0.01 -9.26 10.88
C SER A 156 -0.99 -8.29 11.49
N TYR A 157 -1.39 -8.52 12.73
CA TYR A 157 -2.27 -7.58 13.44
C TYR A 157 -1.46 -6.42 14.03
N HIS A 158 -1.88 -5.20 13.73
CA HIS A 158 -1.38 -3.98 14.34
C HIS A 158 -2.37 -3.51 15.43
N HIS A 159 -1.89 -3.46 16.67
CA HIS A 159 -2.66 -3.04 17.84
C HIS A 159 -2.67 -1.52 17.95
N VAL A 160 -3.87 -0.95 18.10
CA VAL A 160 -4.06 0.47 18.33
C VAL A 160 -5.12 0.69 19.39
N VAL A 161 -4.86 1.67 20.25
CA VAL A 161 -5.82 2.13 21.25
C VAL A 161 -6.53 3.36 20.71
N GLU A 162 -7.80 3.24 20.34
CA GLU A 162 -8.64 4.38 20.02
C GLU A 162 -9.26 4.93 21.31
N ARG A 163 -9.12 6.24 21.53
CA ARG A 163 -9.71 6.94 22.68
C ARG A 163 -10.92 7.72 22.18
N GLU A 164 -12.11 7.24 22.51
CA GLU A 164 -13.33 8.00 22.31
C GLU A 164 -13.46 9.02 23.43
N SER A 165 -13.35 10.30 23.08
CA SER A 165 -13.58 11.38 24.03
C SER A 165 -15.04 11.78 24.05
N HIS A 166 -15.66 11.69 25.22
CA HIS A 166 -17.06 12.04 25.40
C HIS A 166 -17.17 13.32 26.24
N GLN A 167 -18.08 14.24 25.87
CA GLN A 167 -18.23 15.52 26.59
C GLN A 167 -18.77 15.36 28.03
N HIS A 168 -19.52 14.30 28.33
CA HIS A 168 -20.27 14.16 29.57
C HIS A 168 -20.06 12.82 30.29
N VAL A 169 -19.18 11.95 29.78
CA VAL A 169 -18.76 10.70 30.45
C VAL A 169 -17.24 10.55 30.32
N PRO A 170 -16.58 9.78 31.22
CA PRO A 170 -15.15 9.52 31.12
C PRO A 170 -14.79 8.93 29.76
N ASP A 171 -13.63 9.29 29.23
CA ASP A 171 -13.17 8.79 27.93
C ASP A 171 -13.08 7.26 27.94
N THR A 172 -13.60 6.63 26.89
CA THR A 172 -13.56 5.18 26.70
C THR A 172 -12.37 4.84 25.82
N THR A 173 -11.63 3.77 26.15
CA THR A 173 -10.54 3.25 25.33
C THR A 173 -10.94 1.92 24.71
N HIS A 174 -10.84 1.82 23.39
CA HIS A 174 -11.10 0.60 22.63
C HIS A 174 -9.80 0.08 22.01
N ASP A 175 -9.47 -1.17 22.31
CA ASP A 175 -8.33 -1.87 21.72
C ASP A 175 -8.77 -2.47 20.37
N ILE A 176 -8.20 -1.96 19.27
CA ILE A 176 -8.49 -2.42 17.91
C ILE A 176 -7.23 -3.08 17.32
N TYR A 177 -7.39 -4.31 16.84
CA TYR A 177 -6.37 -5.06 16.12
C TYR A 177 -6.73 -5.08 14.64
N ARG A 178 -6.09 -4.22 13.84
CA ARG A 178 -6.29 -4.18 12.39
C ARG A 178 -5.28 -5.07 11.69
N GLU A 179 -5.74 -5.89 10.76
CA GLU A 179 -4.88 -6.71 9.92
C GLU A 179 -4.14 -5.85 8.89
N VAL A 180 -2.80 -5.89 8.93
CA VAL A 180 -1.90 -5.19 8.00
C VAL A 180 -1.20 -6.22 7.13
N TYR A 181 -1.36 -6.09 5.82
CA TYR A 181 -0.80 -6.99 4.82
C TYR A 181 0.62 -6.58 4.42
N TYR A 182 1.60 -6.84 5.29
CA TYR A 182 2.99 -6.45 5.05
C TYR A 182 3.61 -7.10 3.79
N ALA A 183 3.09 -8.26 3.35
CA ALA A 183 3.57 -8.93 2.14
C ALA A 183 3.43 -8.04 0.88
N ARG A 184 2.48 -7.10 0.86
CA ARG A 184 2.36 -6.12 -0.22
C ARG A 184 3.56 -5.19 -0.31
N TYR A 185 4.03 -4.70 0.82
CA TYR A 185 5.21 -3.83 0.86
C TYR A 185 6.48 -4.58 0.47
N ILE A 186 6.58 -5.87 0.82
CA ILE A 186 7.68 -6.73 0.32
C ILE A 186 7.58 -6.88 -1.20
N ASP A 187 6.41 -7.18 -1.74
CA ASP A 187 6.17 -7.25 -3.18
C ASP A 187 6.55 -5.93 -3.87
N TRP A 188 6.02 -4.81 -3.39
CA TRP A 188 6.30 -3.49 -3.96
C TRP A 188 7.80 -3.17 -3.90
N SER A 189 8.48 -3.45 -2.78
CA SER A 189 9.93 -3.19 -2.65
C SER A 189 10.80 -3.92 -3.68
N ILE A 190 10.28 -4.96 -4.33
CA ILE A 190 10.96 -5.69 -5.40
C ILE A 190 10.40 -5.31 -6.77
N THR A 191 9.07 -5.25 -6.89
CA THR A 191 8.39 -5.07 -8.18
C THR A 191 8.40 -3.63 -8.67
N THR A 192 8.30 -2.63 -7.80
CA THR A 192 8.32 -1.22 -8.22
C THR A 192 9.70 -0.78 -8.72
N PRO A 193 10.84 -1.19 -8.11
CA PRO A 193 12.15 -0.96 -8.71
C PRO A 193 12.34 -1.62 -10.07
N LEU A 194 11.84 -2.84 -10.24
CA LEU A 194 11.91 -3.57 -11.52
C LEU A 194 11.05 -2.89 -12.60
N LEU A 195 9.87 -2.41 -12.25
CA LEU A 195 8.97 -1.69 -13.15
C LEU A 195 9.58 -0.33 -13.56
N LEU A 196 10.21 0.37 -12.62
CA LEU A 196 11.00 1.57 -12.93
C LEU A 196 12.20 1.25 -13.80
N LEU A 197 12.89 0.15 -13.57
CA LEU A 197 14.00 -0.27 -14.42
C LEU A 197 13.54 -0.47 -15.87
N ASP A 198 12.41 -1.14 -16.10
CA ASP A 198 11.81 -1.28 -17.43
C ASP A 198 11.54 0.08 -18.09
N LEU A 199 10.91 1.03 -17.36
CA LEU A 199 10.63 2.38 -17.88
C LEU A 199 11.90 3.18 -18.16
N CYS A 200 12.87 3.15 -17.26
CA CYS A 200 14.10 3.90 -17.41
C CYS A 200 14.96 3.35 -18.55
N LEU A 201 15.00 2.03 -18.74
CA LEU A 201 15.65 1.38 -19.88
C LEU A 201 14.96 1.75 -21.21
N LEU A 202 13.63 1.75 -21.22
CA LEU A 202 12.83 2.20 -22.36
C LEU A 202 13.20 3.63 -22.77
N ALA A 203 13.24 4.55 -21.80
CA ALA A 203 13.68 5.93 -22.01
C ALA A 203 15.17 6.07 -22.36
N GLY A 204 16.01 5.09 -22.02
CA GLY A 204 17.46 5.15 -22.15
C GLY A 204 18.11 6.12 -21.16
N MET A 205 17.61 6.13 -19.94
CA MET A 205 18.19 6.92 -18.85
C MET A 205 19.58 6.40 -18.47
N ASN A 206 20.44 7.30 -17.99
CA ASN A 206 21.76 6.91 -17.48
C ASN A 206 21.64 6.18 -16.13
N GLY A 207 22.64 5.36 -15.80
CA GLY A 207 22.66 4.55 -14.57
C GLY A 207 22.54 5.35 -13.28
N GLY A 208 23.06 6.58 -13.23
CA GLY A 208 22.92 7.45 -12.06
C GLY A 208 21.48 7.88 -11.81
N SER A 209 20.75 8.25 -12.88
CA SER A 209 19.33 8.62 -12.79
C SER A 209 18.45 7.40 -12.48
N ILE A 210 18.79 6.24 -13.05
CA ILE A 210 18.16 4.94 -12.72
C ILE A 210 18.31 4.64 -11.23
N LEU A 211 19.54 4.76 -10.70
CA LEU A 211 19.82 4.48 -9.30
C LEU A 211 19.04 5.42 -8.36
N ILE A 212 18.97 6.72 -8.68
CA ILE A 212 18.17 7.67 -7.90
C ILE A 212 16.68 7.30 -7.94
N ALA A 213 16.15 6.93 -9.10
CA ALA A 213 14.75 6.51 -9.22
C ALA A 213 14.46 5.27 -8.36
N ILE A 214 15.30 4.25 -8.43
CA ILE A 214 15.17 3.01 -7.64
C ILE A 214 15.30 3.27 -6.14
N VAL A 215 16.27 4.08 -5.70
CA VAL A 215 16.45 4.37 -4.28
C VAL A 215 15.30 5.22 -3.73
N ALA A 216 14.83 6.21 -4.50
CA ALA A 216 13.65 7.00 -4.13
C ALA A 216 12.41 6.10 -4.00
N ASP A 217 12.24 5.15 -4.91
CA ASP A 217 11.14 4.18 -4.88
C ASP A 217 11.22 3.25 -3.66
N LEU A 218 12.40 2.73 -3.32
CA LEU A 218 12.58 1.93 -2.10
C LEU A 218 12.27 2.75 -0.83
N ILE A 219 12.71 4.01 -0.78
CA ILE A 219 12.38 4.91 0.33
C ILE A 219 10.86 5.10 0.41
N MET A 220 10.18 5.32 -0.72
CA MET A 220 8.73 5.48 -0.79
C MET A 220 8.00 4.26 -0.19
N ILE A 221 8.36 3.04 -0.61
CA ILE A 221 7.70 1.82 -0.14
C ILE A 221 7.99 1.56 1.35
N LEU A 222 9.25 1.64 1.77
CA LEU A 222 9.63 1.33 3.15
C LEU A 222 9.10 2.34 4.16
N THR A 223 9.08 3.63 3.79
CA THR A 223 8.46 4.65 4.66
C THR A 223 6.93 4.53 4.68
N GLY A 224 6.30 4.09 3.59
CA GLY A 224 4.89 3.68 3.59
C GLY A 224 4.61 2.51 4.54
N LEU A 225 5.48 1.50 4.58
CA LEU A 225 5.39 0.39 5.53
C LEU A 225 5.49 0.88 6.98
N PHE A 226 6.45 1.76 7.29
CA PHE A 226 6.58 2.33 8.63
C PHE A 226 5.39 3.22 9.01
N ALA A 227 4.77 3.87 8.05
CA ALA A 227 3.53 4.61 8.27
C ALA A 227 2.36 3.64 8.62
N ALA A 228 2.29 2.47 7.98
CA ALA A 228 1.24 1.48 8.22
C ALA A 228 1.27 0.91 9.66
N TYR A 229 2.47 0.72 10.22
CA TYR A 229 2.69 0.35 11.63
C TYR A 229 2.82 1.55 12.58
N GLY A 230 2.50 2.76 12.11
CA GLY A 230 2.56 3.96 12.94
C GLY A 230 1.43 4.01 13.96
N ALA A 231 1.75 4.33 15.21
CA ALA A 231 0.76 4.53 16.27
C ALA A 231 -0.21 5.68 15.93
N GLU A 232 -1.47 5.53 16.31
CA GLU A 232 -2.51 6.49 15.94
C GLU A 232 -2.52 7.75 16.78
N GLY A 233 -3.06 8.83 16.20
CA GLY A 233 -3.00 10.17 16.78
C GLY A 233 -1.59 10.75 16.88
N THR A 234 -0.56 10.04 16.38
CA THR A 234 0.83 10.53 16.43
C THR A 234 1.21 11.30 15.16
N PRO A 235 1.96 12.40 15.30
CA PRO A 235 2.58 13.06 14.15
C PRO A 235 3.55 12.16 13.38
N GLN A 236 4.09 11.11 14.03
CA GLN A 236 5.04 10.18 13.43
C GLN A 236 4.44 9.43 12.23
N LYS A 237 3.22 8.89 12.36
CA LYS A 237 2.52 8.16 11.27
C LYS A 237 2.44 9.02 10.00
N TRP A 238 1.97 10.26 10.16
CA TRP A 238 1.85 11.22 9.06
C TRP A 238 3.18 11.75 8.56
N GLY A 239 4.21 11.81 9.42
CA GLY A 239 5.58 12.12 9.04
C GLY A 239 6.15 11.08 8.07
N TRP A 240 6.01 9.79 8.38
CA TRP A 240 6.42 8.70 7.49
C TRP A 240 5.68 8.73 6.15
N TYR A 241 4.36 8.96 6.19
CA TYR A 241 3.55 9.11 4.98
C TYR A 241 3.99 10.32 4.12
N ALA A 242 4.32 11.45 4.75
CA ALA A 242 4.82 12.62 4.04
C ALA A 242 6.17 12.37 3.36
N ILE A 243 7.08 11.64 4.03
CA ILE A 243 8.37 11.23 3.44
C ILE A 243 8.12 10.32 2.22
N ALA A 244 7.18 9.37 2.31
CA ALA A 244 6.80 8.52 1.19
C ALA A 244 6.29 9.35 -0.01
N CYS A 245 5.42 10.33 0.24
CA CYS A 245 4.92 11.24 -0.79
C CYS A 245 6.04 12.07 -1.44
N ILE A 246 7.00 12.57 -0.65
CA ILE A 246 8.15 13.33 -1.19
C ILE A 246 9.03 12.41 -2.05
N ALA A 247 9.29 11.19 -1.60
CA ALA A 247 10.04 10.21 -2.37
C ALA A 247 9.33 9.87 -3.70
N TYR A 248 8.01 9.77 -3.69
CA TYR A 248 7.22 9.60 -4.90
C TYR A 248 7.35 10.78 -5.89
N LEU A 249 7.41 12.02 -5.39
CA LEU A 249 7.65 13.19 -6.24
C LEU A 249 9.04 13.13 -6.92
N VAL A 250 10.04 12.55 -6.27
CA VAL A 250 11.35 12.30 -6.89
C VAL A 250 11.24 11.28 -8.02
N VAL A 251 10.45 10.20 -7.84
CA VAL A 251 10.16 9.23 -8.91
C VAL A 251 9.46 9.90 -10.10
N ILE A 252 8.44 10.72 -9.83
CA ILE A 252 7.74 11.51 -10.88
C ILE A 252 8.74 12.40 -11.61
N TRP A 253 9.61 13.11 -10.89
CA TRP A 253 10.62 13.97 -11.51
C TRP A 253 11.59 13.18 -12.41
N GLN A 254 12.03 12.01 -11.97
CA GLN A 254 12.90 11.16 -12.78
C GLN A 254 12.22 10.69 -14.08
N LEU A 255 10.97 10.26 -14.02
CA LEU A 255 10.26 9.80 -15.22
C LEU A 255 9.79 10.95 -16.12
N ALA A 256 9.15 11.96 -15.55
CA ALA A 256 8.50 13.04 -16.30
C ALA A 256 9.48 14.05 -16.89
N TYR A 257 10.59 14.32 -16.21
CA TYR A 257 11.62 15.25 -16.69
C TYR A 257 12.74 14.52 -17.44
N HIS A 258 13.51 13.66 -16.76
CA HIS A 258 14.65 12.97 -17.37
C HIS A 258 14.20 11.91 -18.37
N GLY A 259 13.30 11.01 -17.96
CA GLY A 259 12.81 9.92 -18.80
C GLY A 259 12.16 10.44 -20.09
N ARG A 260 11.27 11.43 -19.97
CA ARG A 260 10.58 12.01 -21.14
C ARG A 260 11.55 12.64 -22.14
N GLY A 261 12.51 13.45 -21.67
CA GLY A 261 13.51 14.08 -22.54
C GLY A 261 14.36 13.05 -23.28
N MET A 262 14.85 12.04 -22.56
CA MET A 262 15.68 10.98 -23.14
C MET A 262 14.90 10.10 -24.13
N ALA A 263 13.65 9.74 -23.80
CA ALA A 263 12.78 8.97 -24.68
C ALA A 263 12.46 9.72 -25.99
N MET A 264 12.22 11.03 -25.91
CA MET A 264 12.00 11.86 -27.10
C MET A 264 13.24 11.93 -27.99
N ASN A 265 14.45 11.93 -27.41
CA ASN A 265 15.70 11.93 -28.17
C ASN A 265 15.94 10.60 -28.92
N LYS A 266 15.34 9.48 -28.49
CA LYS A 266 15.36 8.22 -29.23
C LYS A 266 14.41 8.20 -30.44
N GLY A 267 13.51 9.16 -30.54
CA GLY A 267 12.56 9.31 -31.65
C GLY A 267 11.11 9.47 -31.18
N GLY A 268 10.28 10.06 -32.04
CA GLY A 268 8.88 10.38 -31.71
C GLY A 268 8.04 9.17 -31.31
N LYS A 269 8.29 7.99 -31.91
CA LYS A 269 7.55 6.76 -31.58
C LYS A 269 7.84 6.28 -30.15
N VAL A 270 9.12 6.20 -29.78
CA VAL A 270 9.55 5.81 -28.41
C VAL A 270 9.14 6.86 -27.39
N GLY A 271 9.31 8.15 -27.71
CA GLY A 271 8.89 9.25 -26.83
C GLY A 271 7.39 9.24 -26.54
N ASN A 272 6.55 9.04 -27.56
CA ASN A 272 5.10 8.96 -27.38
C ASN A 272 4.69 7.72 -26.59
N PHE A 273 5.31 6.57 -26.87
CA PHE A 273 5.03 5.35 -26.12
C PHE A 273 5.44 5.49 -24.66
N PHE A 274 6.64 6.01 -24.38
CA PHE A 274 7.11 6.29 -23.02
C PHE A 274 6.18 7.26 -22.28
N ALA A 275 5.73 8.33 -22.95
CA ALA A 275 4.76 9.25 -22.35
C ALA A 275 3.43 8.56 -22.00
N ALA A 276 2.95 7.65 -22.85
CA ALA A 276 1.72 6.90 -22.61
C ALA A 276 1.87 5.90 -21.45
N ILE A 277 2.87 5.01 -21.51
CA ILE A 277 3.05 3.94 -20.52
C ILE A 277 3.58 4.47 -19.18
N GLY A 278 4.47 5.46 -19.21
CA GLY A 278 4.95 6.16 -18.02
C GLY A 278 3.85 7.01 -17.38
N GLY A 279 3.03 7.71 -18.19
CA GLY A 279 1.86 8.45 -17.69
C GLY A 279 0.82 7.54 -17.05
N PHE A 280 0.50 6.41 -17.70
CA PHE A 280 -0.35 5.35 -17.13
C PHE A 280 0.17 4.87 -15.77
N THR A 281 1.47 4.58 -15.68
CA THR A 281 2.12 4.14 -14.45
C THR A 281 1.98 5.18 -13.33
N LEU A 282 2.32 6.44 -13.60
CA LEU A 282 2.21 7.52 -12.61
C LEU A 282 0.77 7.79 -12.17
N ILE A 283 -0.21 7.70 -13.07
CA ILE A 283 -1.63 7.85 -12.71
C ILE A 283 -2.02 6.74 -11.74
N ILE A 284 -1.74 5.47 -12.08
CA ILE A 284 -2.06 4.32 -11.23
C ILE A 284 -1.33 4.41 -9.90
N TRP A 285 -0.04 4.74 -9.90
CA TRP A 285 0.79 4.86 -8.69
C TRP A 285 0.31 5.95 -7.76
N THR A 286 -0.32 7.02 -8.28
CA THR A 286 -0.93 8.07 -7.46
C THR A 286 -2.18 7.56 -6.72
N VAL A 287 -2.86 6.53 -7.23
CA VAL A 287 -4.04 5.95 -6.56
C VAL A 287 -3.63 5.16 -5.30
N TYR A 288 -2.44 4.53 -5.27
CA TYR A 288 -1.95 3.78 -4.11
C TYR A 288 -1.88 4.60 -2.81
N PRO A 289 -1.20 5.77 -2.74
CA PRO A 289 -1.15 6.59 -1.54
C PRO A 289 -2.52 7.20 -1.19
N ILE A 290 -3.40 7.43 -2.18
CA ILE A 290 -4.78 7.88 -1.91
C ILE A 290 -5.55 6.79 -1.16
N ILE A 291 -5.51 5.55 -1.66
CA ILE A 291 -6.11 4.39 -0.97
C ILE A 291 -5.50 4.25 0.42
N TRP A 292 -4.17 4.35 0.53
CA TRP A 292 -3.47 4.25 1.81
C TRP A 292 -3.95 5.31 2.81
N GLY A 293 -4.05 6.56 2.38
CA GLY A 293 -4.51 7.67 3.23
C GLY A 293 -5.95 7.48 3.71
N ILE A 294 -6.80 6.82 2.92
CA ILE A 294 -8.20 6.53 3.27
C ILE A 294 -8.29 5.28 4.16
N ALA A 295 -7.60 4.20 3.83
CA ALA A 295 -7.61 2.93 4.54
C ALA A 295 -6.75 2.97 5.81
N ASP A 296 -5.45 2.81 5.67
CA ASP A 296 -4.52 2.75 6.81
C ASP A 296 -4.41 4.10 7.53
N GLY A 297 -4.47 5.20 6.79
CA GLY A 297 -4.35 6.55 7.34
C GLY A 297 -5.54 6.95 8.20
N SER A 298 -6.76 6.84 7.64
CA SER A 298 -8.01 7.36 8.23
C SER A 298 -9.00 6.31 8.73
N ARG A 299 -8.72 5.01 8.54
CA ARG A 299 -9.59 3.87 8.92
C ARG A 299 -11.03 3.89 8.41
N ASN A 300 -11.29 4.66 7.36
CA ASN A 300 -12.63 4.82 6.79
C ASN A 300 -12.98 3.71 5.77
N MET A 301 -12.13 2.69 5.64
CA MET A 301 -12.26 1.59 4.68
C MET A 301 -12.05 0.23 5.37
N ASN A 302 -12.96 -0.69 5.07
CA ASN A 302 -12.90 -2.07 5.57
C ASN A 302 -11.67 -2.80 4.96
N PRO A 303 -10.94 -3.65 5.71
CA PRO A 303 -9.86 -4.49 5.17
C PRO A 303 -10.19 -5.19 3.84
N ASP A 304 -11.43 -5.67 3.65
CA ASP A 304 -11.85 -6.30 2.38
C ASP A 304 -11.80 -5.33 1.19
N GLU A 305 -12.24 -4.09 1.40
CA GLU A 305 -12.25 -3.04 0.37
C GLU A 305 -10.83 -2.61 0.00
N GLU A 306 -9.92 -2.61 0.99
CA GLU A 306 -8.49 -2.36 0.81
C GLU A 306 -7.81 -3.45 -0.03
N ILE A 307 -8.11 -4.72 0.26
CA ILE A 307 -7.61 -5.86 -0.51
C ILE A 307 -8.02 -5.73 -1.97
N ILE A 308 -9.31 -5.54 -2.24
CA ILE A 308 -9.86 -5.46 -3.59
C ILE A 308 -9.26 -4.26 -4.35
N ALA A 309 -9.16 -3.09 -3.71
CA ALA A 309 -8.65 -1.89 -4.37
C ALA A 309 -7.20 -2.07 -4.85
N TYR A 310 -6.31 -2.57 -3.99
CA TYR A 310 -4.92 -2.84 -4.37
C TYR A 310 -4.79 -4.00 -5.37
N ALA A 311 -5.62 -5.04 -5.26
CA ALA A 311 -5.66 -6.15 -6.22
C ALA A 311 -5.92 -5.68 -7.66
N ILE A 312 -6.87 -4.78 -7.84
CA ILE A 312 -7.20 -4.18 -9.14
C ILE A 312 -6.01 -3.36 -9.66
N LEU A 313 -5.44 -2.51 -8.80
CA LEU A 313 -4.29 -1.69 -9.17
C LEU A 313 -3.07 -2.54 -9.54
N ASP A 314 -2.84 -3.65 -8.86
CA ASP A 314 -1.73 -4.55 -9.15
C ASP A 314 -1.92 -5.25 -10.50
N ILE A 315 -3.14 -5.67 -10.84
CA ILE A 315 -3.43 -6.25 -12.17
C ILE A 315 -3.21 -5.23 -13.29
N LEU A 316 -3.57 -3.96 -13.08
CA LEU A 316 -3.28 -2.90 -14.04
C LEU A 316 -1.77 -2.61 -14.13
N ALA A 317 -1.10 -2.49 -12.98
CA ALA A 317 0.30 -2.08 -12.90
C ALA A 317 1.30 -3.18 -13.28
N LYS A 318 0.93 -4.46 -13.20
CA LYS A 318 1.86 -5.57 -13.41
C LYS A 318 1.59 -6.34 -14.71
N PRO A 319 0.56 -7.20 -14.82
CA PRO A 319 0.35 -7.97 -16.04
C PRO A 319 -0.13 -7.11 -17.22
N ILE A 320 -0.99 -6.11 -17.02
CA ILE A 320 -1.46 -5.25 -18.12
C ILE A 320 -0.34 -4.33 -18.60
N PHE A 321 0.35 -3.66 -17.67
CA PHE A 321 1.58 -2.92 -17.98
C PHE A 321 2.60 -3.79 -18.72
N GLY A 322 2.90 -4.97 -18.18
CA GLY A 322 3.90 -5.90 -18.72
C GLY A 322 3.56 -6.37 -20.12
N ALA A 323 2.31 -6.78 -20.36
CA ALA A 323 1.85 -7.14 -21.69
C ALA A 323 1.98 -5.96 -22.66
N TRP A 324 1.55 -4.75 -22.25
CA TRP A 324 1.64 -3.56 -23.08
C TRP A 324 3.09 -3.21 -23.43
N LEU A 325 4.01 -3.28 -22.46
CA LEU A 325 5.44 -3.10 -22.67
C LEU A 325 6.01 -4.14 -23.64
N LEU A 326 5.76 -5.41 -23.38
CA LEU A 326 6.34 -6.51 -24.15
C LEU A 326 5.85 -6.53 -25.61
N PHE A 327 4.57 -6.29 -25.86
CA PHE A 327 4.06 -6.24 -27.24
C PHE A 327 4.51 -5.00 -28.00
N THR A 328 4.57 -3.84 -27.34
CA THR A 328 4.87 -2.59 -28.07
C THR A 328 6.35 -2.45 -28.37
N HIS A 329 7.25 -2.78 -27.44
CA HIS A 329 8.70 -2.64 -27.65
C HIS A 329 9.22 -3.54 -28.78
N GLN A 330 8.62 -4.71 -29.00
CA GLN A 330 8.96 -5.60 -30.13
C GLN A 330 8.81 -4.90 -31.49
N SER A 331 7.91 -3.92 -31.60
CA SER A 331 7.69 -3.12 -32.81
C SER A 331 8.58 -1.88 -32.90
N MET A 332 9.50 -1.67 -31.94
CA MET A 332 10.35 -0.47 -31.82
C MET A 332 11.82 -0.87 -31.60
N PRO A 333 12.57 -1.16 -32.68
CA PRO A 333 13.98 -1.54 -32.58
C PRO A 333 14.85 -0.55 -31.80
N GLU A 334 14.50 0.74 -31.82
CA GLU A 334 15.19 1.84 -31.12
C GLU A 334 15.03 1.78 -29.60
N SER A 335 14.07 0.99 -29.11
CA SER A 335 13.85 0.75 -27.67
C SER A 335 14.65 -0.42 -27.12
N ASN A 336 15.30 -1.20 -27.99
CA ASN A 336 16.05 -2.39 -27.59
C ASN A 336 17.26 -2.04 -26.74
N VAL A 337 17.43 -2.79 -25.65
CA VAL A 337 18.64 -2.78 -24.84
C VAL A 337 19.37 -4.09 -25.12
N GLU A 338 20.55 -3.99 -25.73
CA GLU A 338 21.38 -5.16 -26.04
C GLU A 338 22.39 -5.40 -24.92
N LEU A 339 22.28 -6.56 -24.26
CA LEU A 339 23.25 -7.02 -23.27
C LEU A 339 24.41 -7.73 -23.99
N GLY A 340 25.62 -7.19 -23.85
CA GLY A 340 26.85 -7.79 -24.37
C GLY A 340 27.70 -8.47 -23.30
N GLY A 341 28.72 -9.21 -23.73
CA GLY A 341 29.74 -9.81 -22.87
C GLY A 341 29.19 -10.85 -21.89
N PHE A 342 29.66 -10.80 -20.65
CA PHE A 342 29.30 -11.74 -19.58
C PHE A 342 27.78 -11.94 -19.42
N TRP A 343 27.00 -10.86 -19.56
CA TRP A 343 25.55 -10.87 -19.32
C TRP A 343 24.74 -11.65 -20.37
N SER A 344 25.28 -11.87 -21.57
CA SER A 344 24.60 -12.65 -22.61
C SER A 344 25.35 -13.92 -23.04
N GLN A 345 26.66 -13.96 -22.86
CA GLN A 345 27.53 -15.06 -23.33
C GLN A 345 28.20 -15.84 -22.18
N GLY A 346 28.08 -15.38 -20.93
CA GLY A 346 28.79 -15.98 -19.79
C GLY A 346 30.28 -15.59 -19.74
N LEU A 347 31.03 -16.18 -18.81
CA LEU A 347 32.48 -16.01 -18.76
C LEU A 347 33.10 -16.67 -20.00
N SER A 348 33.74 -15.89 -20.88
CA SER A 348 34.54 -16.46 -21.97
C SER A 348 35.70 -17.24 -21.34
N GLY A 349 35.97 -18.46 -21.84
CA GLY A 349 37.03 -19.34 -21.36
C GLY A 349 38.47 -18.83 -21.60
N GLU A 350 38.66 -17.54 -21.90
CA GLU A 350 39.94 -16.89 -22.23
C GLU A 350 40.92 -16.79 -21.04
N GLY A 351 40.60 -17.44 -19.91
CA GLY A 351 41.49 -17.63 -18.76
C GLY A 351 42.00 -19.06 -18.57
N GLN A 352 41.62 -20.04 -19.41
CA GLN A 352 42.28 -21.36 -19.43
C GLN A 352 43.56 -21.29 -20.27
N ILE A 353 44.56 -20.54 -19.80
CA ILE A 353 45.93 -20.71 -20.25
C ILE A 353 46.35 -22.13 -19.85
N ARG A 354 46.58 -22.99 -20.84
CA ARG A 354 47.38 -24.20 -20.64
C ARG A 354 48.83 -23.78 -20.42
N VAL A 355 49.22 -23.54 -19.16
CA VAL A 355 50.64 -23.50 -18.76
C VAL A 355 51.02 -24.94 -18.44
N GLY A 356 51.77 -25.54 -19.35
CA GLY A 356 52.24 -26.91 -19.23
C GLY A 356 52.24 -27.55 -20.60
N ASP A 357 53.32 -27.31 -21.35
CA ASP A 357 54.08 -28.34 -22.09
C ASP A 357 55.34 -27.70 -22.70
N ASP A 358 56.08 -26.91 -21.90
CA ASP A 358 57.41 -26.39 -22.27
C ASP A 358 58.51 -27.09 -21.45
N ASP A 359 58.36 -28.39 -21.18
CA ASP A 359 59.43 -29.23 -20.64
C ASP A 359 59.16 -30.69 -21.04
N GLU A 360 59.67 -31.11 -22.21
CA GLU A 360 60.23 -32.46 -22.41
C GLU A 360 60.89 -32.63 -23.79
N GLY A 361 62.20 -32.88 -23.79
CA GLY A 361 62.99 -33.48 -24.90
C GLY A 361 63.92 -32.48 -25.60
N ALA A 362 65.14 -32.22 -25.12
CA ALA A 362 66.32 -33.12 -25.11
C ALA A 362 66.80 -33.51 -26.52
#